data_AF-A0A5C6B3N6-F1
#
_entry.id   AF-A0A5C6B3N6-F1
#
_cell.length_a   1.000
_cell.length_b   1.000
_cell.length_c   1.000
_cell.angle_alpha   90.00
_cell.angle_beta   90.00
_cell.angle_gamma   90.00
#
_symmetry.space_group_name_H-M   'P 1'
#
loop_
_entity.id
_entity.type
_entity.pdbx_description
1 polymer ?
#
loop_
_entity_poly.entity_id
_entity_poly.type
_entity_poly.pdbx_seq_one_letter_code
_entity_poly.pdbx_strand_id
1 'polypeptide(L)'
;MATIALGSTTIDTRTYDDGGRLLTSVYNNGVSETRSYNVDNTLASISYSGAAIGNYTYGWDDNKNKTSESITGTMSGYGFSVGTSGYDDEDRLVNWERDDTNLDQSWNLSLVGDWNSITENGSSQSRTHGPTHEILTVASQAVQHDAKGNQTEIPAVLRPGSDPLKMKWDFENKLIGADIDNDSTDDITYQFDALGRRVGRDDGTTAMVFVQSGQQTIADYTSGTAATSPTYTYLYASYIDEPVMRTGGSGNRYFHRNQQYSITALTDASGTIQERYAYSAYGMLSIFDGSGTARTSTAEGNRYTFTGREYDEVMDIYHYRARMYDPVVGRFCSRDPIGYVDGWNVYRAYFALSEQDAYGLQTTYEEYYNSEYSGYDCEECVPNHIDVFAVQYNDTDIHDFFEQHADSTGLIPIYFDTADDLAQTVNAHLGQECDCVKTLETYGHSNPSQQGSVNNGEPFGIFPAGNPRLPAPPTDVRWLRRIRFCDDCVIYINGCNSGACPRKEGGPQIAQEVANITGCRVMGALGYMRNPHAVGGEKCTRKLAYDGHDFTPYEGSIDATGDDCWTEFFPKN
;
A
#
# COMPACT_ATOMS: atom_id res chain seq x y z
N MET A 1 -10.22 18.38 -15.78
CA MET A 1 -10.68 19.24 -14.67
C MET A 1 -11.74 18.45 -13.91
N ALA A 2 -11.53 18.24 -12.61
CA ALA A 2 -12.46 17.51 -11.75
C ALA A 2 -12.98 18.45 -10.65
N THR A 3 -14.17 18.19 -10.12
CA THR A 3 -14.79 19.03 -9.09
C THR A 3 -15.31 18.19 -7.94
N ILE A 4 -15.06 18.64 -6.72
CA ILE A 4 -15.67 18.11 -5.49
C ILE A 4 -16.78 19.07 -5.08
N ALA A 5 -17.98 18.56 -4.85
CA ALA A 5 -19.15 19.37 -4.58
C ALA A 5 -19.94 18.87 -3.35
N LEU A 6 -20.51 19.82 -2.61
CA LEU A 6 -21.53 19.57 -1.60
C LEU A 6 -22.89 20.01 -2.14
N GLY A 7 -23.72 19.04 -2.53
CA GLY A 7 -24.95 19.34 -3.26
C GLY A 7 -24.65 20.07 -4.58
N SER A 8 -25.21 21.25 -4.78
CA SER A 8 -24.95 22.09 -5.96
C SER A 8 -23.75 23.03 -5.81
N THR A 9 -23.08 23.05 -4.66
CA THR A 9 -21.97 23.96 -4.39
C THR A 9 -20.64 23.28 -4.65
N THR A 10 -19.88 23.76 -5.63
CA THR A 10 -18.50 23.33 -5.83
C THR A 10 -17.64 23.80 -4.65
N ILE A 11 -16.93 22.86 -4.03
CA ILE A 11 -16.06 23.09 -2.86
C ILE A 11 -14.60 23.18 -3.27
N ASP A 12 -14.17 22.33 -4.20
CA ASP A 12 -12.79 22.27 -4.68
C ASP A 12 -12.78 21.94 -6.18
N THR A 13 -12.03 22.73 -6.96
CA THR A 13 -11.81 22.50 -8.39
C THR A 13 -10.37 22.09 -8.64
N ARG A 14 -10.18 20.91 -9.26
CA ARG A 14 -8.88 20.29 -9.45
C ARG A 14 -8.48 20.15 -10.91
N THR A 15 -7.18 20.27 -11.15
CA THR A 15 -6.55 19.95 -12.42
C THR A 15 -5.43 18.94 -12.22
N TYR A 16 -5.20 18.13 -13.25
CA TYR A 16 -4.23 17.06 -13.24
C TYR A 16 -3.40 17.14 -14.51
N ASP A 17 -2.18 16.63 -14.47
CA ASP A 17 -1.39 16.40 -15.67
C ASP A 17 -1.83 15.11 -16.38
N ASP A 18 -1.19 14.81 -17.52
CA ASP A 18 -1.50 13.62 -18.32
C ASP A 18 -1.19 12.30 -17.59
N GLY A 19 -0.36 12.35 -16.53
CA GLY A 19 -0.06 11.21 -15.65
C GLY A 19 -1.04 11.08 -14.47
N GLY A 20 -2.11 11.87 -14.42
CA GLY A 20 -3.10 11.83 -13.36
C GLY A 20 -2.62 12.44 -12.03
N ARG A 21 -1.50 13.17 -12.02
CA ARG A 21 -0.99 13.82 -10.81
C ARG A 21 -1.64 15.18 -10.62
N LEU A 22 -2.02 15.49 -9.37
CA LEU A 22 -2.69 16.74 -9.01
C LEU A 22 -1.78 17.95 -9.28
N LEU A 23 -2.19 18.85 -10.17
CA LEU A 23 -1.47 20.10 -10.45
C LEU A 23 -1.99 21.27 -9.63
N THR A 24 -3.31 21.42 -9.54
CA THR A 24 -3.93 22.52 -8.78
C THR A 24 -5.16 22.05 -8.04
N SER A 25 -5.41 22.63 -6.88
CA SER A 25 -6.69 22.59 -6.18
C SER A 25 -7.10 24.03 -5.82
N VAL A 26 -8.36 24.37 -6.07
CA VAL A 26 -8.91 25.71 -5.85
C VAL A 26 -10.18 25.58 -5.01
N TYR A 27 -10.04 25.89 -3.73
CA TYR A 27 -11.12 25.83 -2.77
C TYR A 27 -12.06 27.03 -2.91
N ASN A 28 -13.34 26.83 -2.66
CA ASN A 28 -14.34 27.89 -2.79
C ASN A 28 -14.30 28.96 -1.68
N ASN A 29 -13.42 28.79 -0.68
CA ASN A 29 -13.11 29.82 0.31
C ASN A 29 -11.99 30.79 -0.15
N GLY A 30 -11.50 30.65 -1.39
CA GLY A 30 -10.48 31.52 -1.98
C GLY A 30 -9.04 31.04 -1.76
N VAL A 31 -8.82 29.97 -1.01
CA VAL A 31 -7.50 29.33 -0.87
C VAL A 31 -7.26 28.40 -2.06
N SER A 32 -6.03 28.32 -2.52
CA SER A 32 -5.63 27.36 -3.56
C SER A 32 -4.25 26.78 -3.28
N GLU A 33 -4.00 25.58 -3.80
CA GLU A 33 -2.68 24.98 -3.89
C GLU A 33 -2.29 24.71 -5.34
N THR A 34 -0.99 24.82 -5.61
CA THR A 34 -0.36 24.41 -6.87
C THR A 34 0.81 23.49 -6.55
N ARG A 35 0.89 22.37 -7.25
CA ARG A 35 1.94 21.36 -7.09
C ARG A 35 2.86 21.37 -8.29
N SER A 36 4.13 21.09 -8.03
CA SER A 36 5.12 20.83 -9.09
C SER A 36 5.85 19.53 -8.83
N TYR A 37 6.29 18.88 -9.89
CA TYR A 37 6.90 17.56 -9.85
C TYR A 37 8.28 17.59 -10.50
N ASN A 38 9.18 16.77 -9.98
CA ASN A 38 10.48 16.51 -10.59
C ASN A 38 10.32 15.63 -11.84
N VAL A 39 11.39 15.54 -12.64
CA VAL A 39 11.42 14.71 -13.87
C VAL A 39 11.19 13.23 -13.55
N ASP A 40 11.57 12.77 -12.36
CA ASP A 40 11.39 11.40 -11.87
C ASP A 40 10.02 11.14 -11.21
N ASN A 41 9.10 12.09 -11.35
CA ASN A 41 7.75 12.09 -10.81
C ASN A 41 7.58 12.28 -9.31
N THR A 42 8.66 12.46 -8.53
CA THR A 42 8.53 12.86 -7.12
C THR A 42 7.94 14.27 -7.00
N LEU A 43 7.17 14.51 -5.94
CA LEU A 43 6.58 15.83 -5.68
C LEU A 43 7.68 16.80 -5.27
N ALA A 44 7.87 17.88 -6.03
CA ALA A 44 8.92 18.86 -5.77
C ALA A 44 8.46 19.97 -4.82
N SER A 45 7.22 20.44 -4.96
CA SER A 45 6.69 21.50 -4.10
C SER A 45 5.17 21.54 -4.04
N ILE A 46 4.65 22.14 -2.97
CA ILE A 46 3.26 22.59 -2.82
C ILE A 46 3.28 24.07 -2.47
N SER A 47 2.66 24.91 -3.31
CA SER A 47 2.57 26.35 -3.10
C SER A 47 1.12 26.75 -2.81
N TYR A 48 0.90 27.46 -1.72
CA TYR A 48 -0.41 27.94 -1.30
C TYR A 48 -0.61 29.42 -1.64
N SER A 49 -1.85 29.77 -2.00
CA SER A 49 -2.30 31.14 -2.23
C SER A 49 -3.65 31.38 -1.56
N GLY A 50 -4.01 32.65 -1.32
CA GLY A 50 -5.25 33.03 -0.62
C GLY A 50 -5.17 32.93 0.91
N ALA A 51 -4.29 32.09 1.45
CA ALA A 51 -3.94 32.02 2.86
C ALA A 51 -2.44 31.82 3.06
N ALA A 52 -1.85 32.42 4.10
CA ALA A 52 -0.44 32.30 4.44
C ALA A 52 -0.13 30.98 5.18
N ILE A 53 -0.49 29.85 4.59
CA ILE A 53 -0.28 28.52 5.16
C ILE A 53 1.22 28.21 5.24
N GLY A 54 1.97 28.57 4.19
CA GLY A 54 3.38 28.24 4.01
C GLY A 54 3.55 27.33 2.80
N ASN A 55 4.59 27.59 2.00
CA ASN A 55 4.92 26.75 0.84
C ASN A 55 5.89 25.66 1.26
N TYR A 56 5.72 24.48 0.67
CA TYR A 56 6.53 23.30 0.92
C TYR A 56 7.46 23.05 -0.27
N THR A 57 8.71 22.72 0.01
CA THR A 57 9.67 22.20 -0.98
C THR A 57 10.24 20.89 -0.45
N TYR A 58 10.36 19.89 -1.32
CA TYR A 58 10.79 18.55 -0.95
C TYR A 58 12.12 18.17 -1.62
N GLY A 59 13.00 17.58 -0.84
CA GLY A 59 14.24 16.95 -1.31
C GLY A 59 14.06 15.44 -1.38
N TRP A 60 14.67 14.83 -2.39
CA TRP A 60 14.63 13.39 -2.63
C TRP A 60 16.04 12.88 -2.97
N ASP A 61 16.37 11.67 -2.55
CA ASP A 61 17.57 10.97 -3.03
C ASP A 61 17.28 10.16 -4.30
N ASP A 62 18.29 9.44 -4.79
CA ASP A 62 18.18 8.62 -6.00
C ASP A 62 17.19 7.44 -5.81
N ASN A 63 17.05 6.95 -4.58
CA ASN A 63 16.11 5.88 -4.18
C ASN A 63 14.69 6.40 -3.92
N LYS A 64 14.45 7.70 -4.07
CA LYS A 64 13.16 8.38 -3.82
C LYS A 64 12.77 8.40 -2.35
N ASN A 65 13.74 8.32 -1.46
CA ASN A 65 13.53 8.65 -0.06
C ASN A 65 13.50 10.17 0.12
N LYS A 66 12.63 10.65 1.00
CA LYS A 66 12.45 12.08 1.25
C LYS A 66 13.56 12.62 2.16
N THR A 67 14.49 13.36 1.59
CA THR A 67 15.66 13.86 2.32
C THR A 67 15.45 15.19 3.02
N SER A 68 14.44 15.96 2.61
CA SER A 68 14.07 17.21 3.28
C SER A 68 12.64 17.66 3.01
N GLU A 69 12.10 18.44 3.92
CA GLU A 69 10.88 19.25 3.76
C GLU A 69 11.16 20.65 4.27
N SER A 70 11.15 21.65 3.39
CA SER A 70 11.29 23.06 3.81
C SER A 70 9.94 23.76 3.76
N ILE A 71 9.62 24.51 4.80
CA ILE A 71 8.35 25.24 4.94
C ILE A 71 8.62 26.74 4.97
N THR A 72 7.79 27.56 4.31
CA THR A 72 7.88 29.03 4.41
C THR A 72 6.86 29.61 5.38
N GLY A 73 7.08 30.86 5.81
CA GLY A 73 6.12 31.60 6.63
C GLY A 73 6.15 31.20 8.11
N THR A 74 4.99 31.26 8.77
CA THR A 74 4.85 31.05 10.22
C THR A 74 5.44 29.73 10.72
N MET A 75 5.35 28.67 9.91
CA MET A 75 5.79 27.31 10.28
C MET A 75 7.20 26.98 9.75
N SER A 76 8.02 27.97 9.39
CA SER A 76 9.31 27.70 8.72
C SER A 76 10.33 26.92 9.54
N GLY A 77 10.19 26.89 10.87
CA GLY A 77 11.06 26.09 11.74
C GLY A 77 10.64 24.61 11.86
N TYR A 78 9.50 24.22 11.27
CA TYR A 78 8.96 22.86 11.36
C TYR A 78 9.23 22.02 10.11
N GLY A 79 10.04 22.52 9.19
CA GLY A 79 10.67 21.70 8.17
C GLY A 79 11.72 20.77 8.77
N PHE A 80 12.35 19.95 7.93
CA PHE A 80 13.39 19.03 8.36
C PHE A 80 14.39 18.70 7.26
N SER A 81 15.51 18.13 7.68
CA SER A 81 16.46 17.41 6.82
C SER A 81 16.94 16.13 7.49
N VAL A 82 17.31 15.11 6.72
CA VAL A 82 17.80 13.82 7.26
C VAL A 82 19.32 13.68 7.17
N GLY A 83 20.00 14.55 6.41
CA GLY A 83 21.43 14.47 6.13
C GLY A 83 21.80 13.37 5.13
N THR A 84 23.10 13.22 4.81
CA THR A 84 23.59 12.25 3.81
C THR A 84 23.55 10.79 4.26
N SER A 85 23.35 10.56 5.56
CA SER A 85 23.23 9.23 6.17
C SER A 85 21.91 9.11 6.93
N GLY A 86 20.89 9.80 6.42
CA GLY A 86 19.56 9.82 7.01
C GLY A 86 18.79 8.52 6.84
N TYR A 87 19.18 7.72 5.86
CA TYR A 87 18.64 6.41 5.58
C TYR A 87 19.75 5.35 5.64
N ASP A 88 19.40 4.14 6.05
CA ASP A 88 20.29 2.98 5.95
C ASP A 88 20.18 2.28 4.58
N ASP A 89 20.92 1.20 4.39
CA ASP A 89 21.00 0.46 3.12
C ASP A 89 19.66 -0.21 2.71
N GLU A 90 18.66 -0.24 3.59
CA GLU A 90 17.30 -0.73 3.32
C GLU A 90 16.29 0.43 3.17
N ASP A 91 16.77 1.65 2.91
CA ASP A 91 15.94 2.84 2.75
C ASP A 91 15.11 3.18 4.00
N ARG A 92 15.59 2.79 5.19
CA ARG A 92 14.90 3.04 6.47
C ARG A 92 15.46 4.28 7.14
N LEU A 93 14.57 5.14 7.62
CA LEU A 93 14.96 6.37 8.31
C LEU A 93 15.76 6.07 9.59
N VAL A 94 16.98 6.60 9.67
CA VAL A 94 17.88 6.48 10.82
C VAL A 94 18.29 7.83 11.41
N ASN A 95 18.06 8.94 10.71
CA ASN A 95 18.33 10.29 11.21
C ASN A 95 17.32 11.31 10.67
N TRP A 96 16.90 12.26 11.51
CA TRP A 96 15.93 13.31 11.17
C TRP A 96 16.14 14.53 12.05
N GLU A 97 16.33 15.70 11.43
CA GLU A 97 16.65 16.95 12.12
C GLU A 97 15.62 18.02 11.76
N ARG A 98 14.94 18.57 12.76
CA ARG A 98 14.00 19.68 12.55
C ARG A 98 14.77 20.98 12.27
N ASP A 99 14.26 21.80 11.36
CA ASP A 99 14.94 23.01 10.90
C ASP A 99 15.20 24.04 12.03
N ASP A 100 14.39 24.01 13.11
CA ASP A 100 14.58 24.85 14.29
C ASP A 100 15.55 24.28 15.33
N THR A 101 16.12 23.09 15.10
CA THR A 101 17.06 22.37 15.99
C THR A 101 16.52 22.04 17.39
N ASN A 102 15.21 22.16 17.58
CA ASN A 102 14.57 21.84 18.87
C ASN A 102 14.12 20.37 18.94
N LEU A 103 14.19 19.63 17.82
CA LEU A 103 13.85 18.21 17.77
C LEU A 103 14.74 17.49 16.74
N ASP A 104 15.72 16.79 17.27
CA ASP A 104 16.72 16.02 16.54
C ASP A 104 16.56 14.55 16.93
N GLN A 105 16.31 13.67 15.98
CA GLN A 105 16.00 12.26 16.22
C GLN A 105 16.87 11.31 15.39
N SER A 106 17.36 10.25 16.01
CA SER A 106 18.06 9.15 15.32
C SER A 106 17.68 7.79 15.88
N TRP A 107 17.71 6.77 15.01
CA TRP A 107 17.26 5.41 15.32
C TRP A 107 18.36 4.40 15.05
N ASN A 108 18.64 3.55 16.04
CA ASN A 108 19.40 2.33 15.82
C ASN A 108 18.43 1.19 15.55
N LEU A 109 18.39 0.76 14.29
CA LEU A 109 17.45 -0.26 13.83
C LEU A 109 18.05 -1.67 13.91
N SER A 110 17.20 -2.66 14.19
CA SER A 110 17.50 -4.07 13.96
C SER A 110 17.42 -4.39 12.47
N LEU A 111 17.81 -5.60 12.07
CA LEU A 111 17.67 -6.06 10.68
C LEU A 111 16.23 -6.08 10.17
N VAL A 112 15.23 -6.06 11.05
CA VAL A 112 13.81 -6.05 10.68
C VAL A 112 13.12 -4.73 11.04
N GLY A 113 13.90 -3.67 11.31
CA GLY A 113 13.38 -2.33 11.57
C GLY A 113 12.91 -2.08 13.00
N ASP A 114 13.19 -2.97 13.95
CA ASP A 114 12.93 -2.65 15.36
C ASP A 114 13.87 -1.54 15.84
N TRP A 115 13.34 -0.57 16.59
CA TRP A 115 14.19 0.43 17.23
C TRP A 115 14.87 -0.22 18.42
N ASN A 116 16.12 -0.66 18.28
CA ASN A 116 16.96 -1.08 19.41
C ASN A 116 17.23 0.10 20.34
N SER A 117 17.34 1.31 19.78
CA SER A 117 17.32 2.55 20.52
C SER A 117 16.84 3.72 19.66
N ILE A 118 16.32 4.75 20.32
CA ILE A 118 16.11 6.09 19.75
C ILE A 118 16.98 7.08 20.52
N THR A 119 17.54 8.08 19.84
CA THR A 119 18.19 9.22 20.49
C THR A 119 17.44 10.47 20.08
N GLU A 120 16.91 11.20 21.06
CA GLU A 120 16.21 12.47 20.87
C GLU A 120 16.97 13.60 21.56
N ASN A 121 17.34 14.65 20.82
CA ASN A 121 18.09 15.80 21.34
C ASN A 121 19.32 15.37 22.17
N GLY A 122 20.04 14.34 21.68
CA GLY A 122 21.22 13.76 22.34
C GLY A 122 20.92 12.79 23.50
N SER A 123 19.67 12.62 23.90
CA SER A 123 19.25 11.69 24.96
C SER A 123 18.84 10.34 24.37
N SER A 124 19.58 9.28 24.70
CA SER A 124 19.33 7.93 24.16
C SER A 124 18.42 7.08 25.06
N GLN A 125 17.50 6.36 24.44
CA GLN A 125 16.56 5.44 25.06
C GLN A 125 16.69 4.07 24.39
N SER A 126 17.18 3.07 25.13
CA SER A 126 17.26 1.69 24.66
C SER A 126 15.93 0.96 24.79
N ARG A 127 15.70 -0.02 23.91
CA ARG A 127 14.49 -0.83 23.83
C ARG A 127 14.84 -2.29 23.54
N THR A 128 13.99 -3.22 23.97
CA THR A 128 14.12 -4.65 23.66
C THR A 128 12.83 -5.19 23.05
N HIS A 129 12.95 -6.23 22.24
CA HIS A 129 11.84 -6.79 21.46
C HIS A 129 11.74 -8.30 21.62
N GLY A 130 10.52 -8.82 21.52
CA GLY A 130 10.22 -10.24 21.58
C GLY A 130 10.41 -10.94 20.22
N PRO A 131 10.15 -12.25 20.16
CA PRO A 131 10.32 -13.04 18.94
C PRO A 131 9.33 -12.66 17.83
N THR A 132 8.23 -11.96 18.14
CA THR A 132 7.30 -11.41 17.15
C THR A 132 7.42 -9.89 17.00
N HIS A 133 8.50 -9.30 17.51
CA HIS A 133 8.81 -7.87 17.42
C HIS A 133 7.92 -6.95 18.29
N GLU A 134 7.16 -7.54 19.21
CA GLU A 134 6.51 -6.80 20.28
C GLU A 134 7.56 -6.12 21.17
N ILE A 135 7.31 -4.89 21.59
CA ILE A 135 8.25 -4.17 22.45
C ILE A 135 8.16 -4.74 23.87
N LEU A 136 9.28 -5.18 24.44
CA LEU A 136 9.28 -5.80 25.78
C LEU A 136 9.71 -4.82 26.86
N THR A 137 10.71 -3.98 26.57
CA THR A 137 11.16 -2.95 27.49
C THR A 137 11.53 -1.66 26.78
N VAL A 138 11.35 -0.55 27.48
CA VAL A 138 11.80 0.79 27.10
C VAL A 138 12.45 1.45 28.30
N ALA A 139 13.70 1.91 28.16
CA ALA A 139 14.48 2.44 29.28
C ALA A 139 14.45 1.51 30.52
N SER A 140 14.52 0.20 30.27
CA SER A 140 14.42 -0.88 31.27
C SER A 140 13.06 -1.01 31.98
N GLN A 141 12.04 -0.23 31.60
CA GLN A 141 10.66 -0.41 32.05
C GLN A 141 9.94 -1.39 31.13
N ALA A 142 9.15 -2.29 31.70
CA ALA A 142 8.42 -3.29 30.92
C ALA A 142 7.23 -2.67 30.20
N VAL A 143 6.97 -3.15 28.98
CA VAL A 143 5.73 -2.88 28.24
C VAL A 143 4.89 -4.15 28.23
N GLN A 144 3.62 -4.05 28.60
CA GLN A 144 2.76 -5.22 28.77
C GLN A 144 1.94 -5.50 27.52
N HIS A 145 1.77 -6.80 27.22
CA HIS A 145 0.98 -7.29 26.10
C HIS A 145 0.09 -8.44 26.56
N ASP A 146 -1.03 -8.64 25.87
CA ASP A 146 -1.83 -9.85 26.01
C ASP A 146 -1.25 -11.04 25.22
N ALA A 147 -1.87 -12.22 25.33
CA ALA A 147 -1.41 -13.42 24.65
C ALA A 147 -1.51 -13.36 23.10
N LYS A 148 -2.32 -12.44 22.57
CA LYS A 148 -2.47 -12.20 21.13
C LYS A 148 -1.47 -11.17 20.60
N GLY A 149 -0.75 -10.50 21.51
CA GLY A 149 0.25 -9.50 21.20
C GLY A 149 -0.30 -8.08 21.13
N ASN A 150 -1.50 -7.82 21.67
CA ASN A 150 -1.99 -6.45 21.81
C ASN A 150 -1.34 -5.81 23.04
N GLN A 151 -0.83 -4.59 22.91
CA GLN A 151 -0.23 -3.84 24.00
C GLN A 151 -1.31 -3.44 25.01
N THR A 152 -1.18 -3.89 26.26
CA THR A 152 -2.16 -3.67 27.33
C THR A 152 -1.76 -2.54 28.27
N GLU A 153 -0.48 -2.14 28.28
CA GLU A 153 -0.01 -1.00 29.05
C GLU A 153 1.13 -0.28 28.31
N ILE A 154 0.97 1.02 28.08
CA ILE A 154 2.03 1.93 27.64
C ILE A 154 2.59 2.63 28.90
N PRO A 155 3.84 2.36 29.31
CA PRO A 155 4.40 2.93 30.53
C PRO A 155 4.56 4.45 30.43
N ALA A 156 4.49 5.15 31.57
CA ALA A 156 4.64 6.61 31.65
C ALA A 156 5.95 7.16 31.03
N VAL A 157 7.00 6.33 30.92
CA VAL A 157 8.26 6.73 30.24
C VAL A 157 8.07 6.99 28.73
N LEU A 158 7.03 6.40 28.14
CA LEU A 158 6.59 6.64 26.77
C LEU A 158 5.46 7.69 26.70
N ARG A 159 5.01 8.23 27.84
CA ARG A 159 3.99 9.27 27.92
C ARG A 159 4.46 10.41 28.85
N PRO A 160 5.46 11.21 28.44
CA PRO A 160 6.05 12.22 29.33
C PRO A 160 5.00 13.20 29.87
N GLY A 161 4.86 13.25 31.19
CA GLY A 161 3.88 14.11 31.86
C GLY A 161 2.51 13.47 32.12
N SER A 162 2.34 12.20 31.77
CA SER A 162 1.09 11.44 31.95
C SER A 162 1.32 10.13 32.70
N ASP A 163 0.25 9.57 33.26
CA ASP A 163 0.25 8.23 33.86
C ASP A 163 0.35 7.13 32.77
N PRO A 164 0.68 5.89 33.16
CA PRO A 164 0.66 4.76 32.23
C PRO A 164 -0.71 4.62 31.56
N LEU A 165 -0.73 4.43 30.24
CA LEU A 165 -1.96 4.17 29.48
C LEU A 165 -2.27 2.68 29.53
N LYS A 166 -3.39 2.29 30.13
CA LYS A 166 -3.88 0.92 30.09
C LYS A 166 -4.91 0.76 28.99
N MET A 167 -4.79 -0.29 28.21
CA MET A 167 -5.59 -0.54 27.00
C MET A 167 -6.37 -1.84 27.14
N LYS A 168 -7.67 -1.80 26.85
CA LYS A 168 -8.58 -2.95 26.90
C LYS A 168 -9.03 -3.34 25.49
N TRP A 169 -8.77 -4.60 25.15
CA TRP A 169 -9.02 -5.15 23.83
C TRP A 169 -10.16 -6.17 23.86
N ASP A 170 -10.94 -6.24 22.78
CA ASP A 170 -11.94 -7.28 22.60
C ASP A 170 -11.34 -8.58 22.03
N PHE A 171 -12.19 -9.58 21.80
CA PHE A 171 -11.76 -10.87 21.28
C PHE A 171 -11.32 -10.83 19.80
N GLU A 172 -11.52 -9.73 19.09
CA GLU A 172 -11.11 -9.52 17.71
C GLU A 172 -9.93 -8.53 17.58
N ASN A 173 -9.24 -8.24 18.70
CA ASN A 173 -8.12 -7.31 18.78
C ASN A 173 -8.49 -5.85 18.47
N LYS A 174 -9.73 -5.44 18.75
CA LYS A 174 -10.15 -4.03 18.67
C LYS A 174 -10.04 -3.37 20.05
N LEU A 175 -9.48 -2.17 20.11
CA LEU A 175 -9.36 -1.39 21.35
C LEU A 175 -10.73 -0.87 21.75
N ILE A 176 -11.32 -1.40 22.82
CA ILE A 176 -12.67 -1.02 23.28
C ILE A 176 -12.68 -0.03 24.44
N GLY A 177 -11.54 0.14 25.13
CA GLY A 177 -11.42 1.15 26.18
C GLY A 177 -9.99 1.39 26.62
N ALA A 178 -9.76 2.53 27.26
CA ALA A 178 -8.49 2.86 27.87
C ALA A 178 -8.63 3.70 29.14
N ASP A 179 -7.71 3.46 30.07
CA ASP A 179 -7.54 4.12 31.36
C ASP A 179 -6.22 4.92 31.28
N ILE A 180 -6.31 6.24 31.36
CA ILE A 180 -5.22 7.19 31.08
C ILE A 180 -4.62 7.77 32.36
N ASP A 181 -5.38 7.78 33.45
CA ASP A 181 -4.97 8.30 34.75
C ASP A 181 -4.65 7.20 35.79
N ASN A 182 -4.71 5.93 35.35
CA ASN A 182 -4.36 4.74 36.11
C ASN A 182 -5.25 4.54 37.36
N ASP A 183 -6.51 4.99 37.32
CA ASP A 183 -7.48 4.84 38.41
C ASP A 183 -8.32 3.54 38.32
N SER A 184 -8.09 2.73 37.27
CA SER A 184 -8.82 1.50 36.93
C SER A 184 -10.22 1.69 36.30
N THR A 185 -10.57 2.91 35.92
CA THR A 185 -11.77 3.28 35.16
C THR A 185 -11.38 3.60 33.73
N ASP A 186 -12.20 3.22 32.75
CA ASP A 186 -11.94 3.66 31.38
C ASP A 186 -12.37 5.12 31.23
N ASP A 187 -11.41 5.99 30.91
CA ASP A 187 -11.65 7.39 30.54
C ASP A 187 -12.23 7.51 29.14
N ILE A 188 -11.92 6.54 28.29
CA ILE A 188 -12.39 6.52 26.92
C ILE A 188 -12.79 5.10 26.50
N THR A 189 -13.91 5.01 25.79
CA THR A 189 -14.43 3.75 25.24
C THR A 189 -14.78 3.88 23.77
N TYR A 190 -14.72 2.77 23.06
CA TYR A 190 -15.00 2.69 21.63
C TYR A 190 -16.00 1.58 21.32
N GLN A 191 -16.76 1.80 20.26
CA GLN A 191 -17.69 0.82 19.72
C GLN A 191 -17.37 0.57 18.26
N PHE A 192 -17.45 -0.69 17.84
CA PHE A 192 -17.19 -1.13 16.48
C PHE A 192 -18.40 -1.88 15.94
N ASP A 193 -18.63 -1.75 14.63
CA ASP A 193 -19.62 -2.59 13.94
C ASP A 193 -19.03 -3.94 13.54
N ALA A 194 -19.88 -4.81 12.97
CA ALA A 194 -19.49 -6.15 12.54
C ALA A 194 -18.46 -6.16 11.39
N LEU A 195 -18.24 -5.02 10.73
CA LEU A 195 -17.21 -4.86 9.69
C LEU A 195 -15.90 -4.31 10.25
N GLY A 196 -15.79 -4.18 11.58
CA GLY A 196 -14.60 -3.67 12.26
C GLY A 196 -14.43 -2.15 12.21
N ARG A 197 -15.45 -1.40 11.78
CA ARG A 197 -15.38 0.07 11.70
C ARG A 197 -15.73 0.69 13.04
N ARG A 198 -14.97 1.70 13.47
CA ARG A 198 -15.27 2.46 14.69
C ARG A 198 -16.53 3.29 14.48
N VAL A 199 -17.61 2.98 15.19
CA VAL A 199 -18.93 3.63 15.07
C VAL A 199 -19.30 4.45 16.31
N GLY A 200 -18.54 4.34 17.39
CA GLY A 200 -18.77 5.14 18.59
C GLY A 200 -17.48 5.42 19.36
N ARG A 201 -17.49 6.54 20.08
CA ARG A 201 -16.47 6.99 21.03
C ARG A 201 -17.16 7.69 22.19
N ASP A 202 -16.75 7.41 23.42
CA ASP A 202 -17.22 8.12 24.60
C ASP A 202 -16.03 8.37 25.52
N ASP A 203 -15.70 9.63 25.77
CA ASP A 203 -14.61 10.07 26.64
C ASP A 203 -15.09 10.52 28.03
N GLY A 204 -16.31 10.11 28.42
CA GLY A 204 -16.93 10.50 29.69
C GLY A 204 -17.50 11.93 29.69
N THR A 205 -17.10 12.78 28.75
CA THR A 205 -17.64 14.14 28.58
C THR A 205 -18.58 14.23 27.38
N THR A 206 -18.20 13.61 26.26
CA THR A 206 -18.92 13.65 25.00
C THR A 206 -18.95 12.26 24.37
N ALA A 207 -20.14 11.67 24.34
CA ALA A 207 -20.41 10.48 23.54
C ALA A 207 -20.69 10.88 22.08
N MET A 208 -19.98 10.26 21.15
CA MET A 208 -20.06 10.49 19.71
C MET A 208 -20.41 9.20 18.98
N VAL A 209 -21.21 9.33 17.92
CA VAL A 209 -21.56 8.29 16.95
C VAL A 209 -21.01 8.67 15.59
N PHE A 210 -20.40 7.72 14.90
CA PHE A 210 -19.77 7.91 13.60
C PHE A 210 -20.54 7.16 12.51
N VAL A 211 -20.89 7.89 11.44
CA VAL A 211 -21.57 7.33 10.27
C VAL A 211 -20.53 7.05 9.19
N GLN A 212 -20.50 5.80 8.72
CA GLN A 212 -19.50 5.31 7.78
C GLN A 212 -20.08 5.19 6.37
N SER A 213 -19.28 5.53 5.35
CA SER A 213 -19.44 5.11 3.95
C SER A 213 -18.18 4.35 3.54
N GLY A 214 -18.31 3.06 3.22
CA GLY A 214 -17.15 2.18 3.16
C GLY A 214 -16.36 2.24 4.47
N GLN A 215 -15.08 2.60 4.38
CA GLN A 215 -14.12 2.78 5.48
C GLN A 215 -13.86 4.27 5.83
N GLN A 216 -14.68 5.20 5.31
CA GLN A 216 -14.62 6.63 5.60
C GLN A 216 -15.73 7.05 6.54
N THR A 217 -15.39 7.83 7.57
CA THR A 217 -16.39 8.49 8.41
C THR A 217 -16.88 9.74 7.71
N ILE A 218 -18.14 9.73 7.32
CA ILE A 218 -18.78 10.80 6.55
C ILE A 218 -19.54 11.78 7.44
N ALA A 219 -19.91 11.38 8.66
CA ALA A 219 -20.55 12.28 9.62
C ALA A 219 -20.33 11.86 11.07
N ASP A 220 -20.29 12.86 11.94
CA ASP A 220 -20.20 12.71 13.38
C ASP A 220 -21.48 13.24 14.03
N TYR A 221 -21.98 12.56 15.05
CA TYR A 221 -23.13 12.98 15.84
C TYR A 221 -22.78 12.90 17.32
N THR A 222 -23.13 13.93 18.09
CA THR A 222 -23.25 13.75 19.54
C THR A 222 -24.37 12.75 19.81
N SER A 223 -24.12 11.76 20.66
CA SER A 223 -25.06 10.68 20.95
C SER A 223 -26.42 11.22 21.40
N GLY A 224 -27.50 10.68 20.84
CA GLY A 224 -28.88 11.12 21.10
C GLY A 224 -29.35 12.34 20.31
N THR A 225 -28.50 12.95 19.47
CA THR A 225 -28.94 14.02 18.55
C THR A 225 -29.76 13.45 17.37
N ALA A 226 -30.62 14.31 16.79
CA ALA A 226 -31.44 13.92 15.65
C ALA A 226 -30.58 13.67 14.40
N ALA A 227 -30.95 12.67 13.59
CA ALA A 227 -30.24 12.32 12.35
C ALA A 227 -30.16 13.46 11.31
N THR A 228 -30.98 14.51 11.44
CA THR A 228 -30.94 15.71 10.59
C THR A 228 -29.93 16.76 11.06
N SER A 229 -29.26 16.54 12.19
CA SER A 229 -28.42 17.52 12.86
C SER A 229 -27.02 16.94 13.17
N PRO A 230 -26.22 16.58 12.15
CA PRO A 230 -24.85 16.14 12.36
C PRO A 230 -24.01 17.22 13.05
N THR A 231 -23.14 16.79 13.96
CA THR A 231 -22.10 17.65 14.55
C THR A 231 -21.09 18.06 13.48
N TYR A 232 -20.63 17.09 12.69
CA TYR A 232 -19.76 17.31 11.52
C TYR A 232 -20.21 16.46 10.33
N THR A 233 -19.99 16.96 9.12
CA THR A 233 -20.08 16.17 7.88
C THR A 233 -18.82 16.40 7.06
N TYR A 234 -18.20 15.32 6.59
CA TYR A 234 -16.92 15.35 5.91
C TYR A 234 -17.07 15.13 4.41
N LEU A 235 -16.28 15.87 3.64
CA LEU A 235 -16.09 15.67 2.22
C LEU A 235 -14.65 15.27 1.98
N TYR A 236 -14.49 14.17 1.24
CA TYR A 236 -13.20 13.63 0.84
C TYR A 236 -12.99 13.81 -0.66
N ALA A 237 -11.75 13.67 -1.08
CA ALA A 237 -11.38 13.58 -2.48
C ALA A 237 -11.21 12.12 -2.90
N SER A 238 -10.33 11.85 -3.88
CA SER A 238 -10.12 10.53 -4.44
C SER A 238 -9.42 9.57 -3.49
N TYR A 239 -8.47 10.06 -2.68
CA TYR A 239 -7.80 9.20 -1.70
C TYR A 239 -8.63 9.11 -0.41
N ILE A 240 -8.66 7.91 0.20
CA ILE A 240 -9.57 7.60 1.31
C ILE A 240 -9.32 8.48 2.55
N ASP A 241 -8.06 8.83 2.81
CA ASP A 241 -7.65 9.67 3.93
C ASP A 241 -7.35 11.11 3.47
N GLU A 242 -8.08 11.59 2.46
CA GLU A 242 -7.97 12.94 1.92
C GLU A 242 -9.20 13.79 2.27
N PRO A 243 -9.41 14.20 3.54
CA PRO A 243 -10.46 15.15 3.84
C PRO A 243 -10.15 16.49 3.14
N VAL A 244 -11.18 17.08 2.55
CA VAL A 244 -11.10 18.35 1.81
C VAL A 244 -11.82 19.45 2.58
N MET A 245 -13.00 19.14 3.10
CA MET A 245 -13.79 20.06 3.89
C MET A 245 -14.60 19.29 4.93
N ARG A 246 -14.85 19.90 6.09
CA ARG A 246 -15.95 19.51 6.96
C ARG A 246 -16.90 20.68 7.20
N THR A 247 -18.19 20.38 7.32
CA THR A 247 -19.18 21.31 7.87
C THR A 247 -19.27 21.10 9.38
N GLY A 248 -19.76 22.10 10.13
CA GLY A 248 -19.99 22.00 11.57
C GLY A 248 -20.60 23.26 12.17
N GLY A 249 -20.94 23.21 13.46
CA GLY A 249 -21.57 24.33 14.18
C GLY A 249 -20.76 25.64 14.17
N SER A 250 -19.44 25.54 14.09
CA SER A 250 -18.50 26.68 13.98
C SER A 250 -18.22 27.10 12.52
N GLY A 251 -19.02 26.61 11.57
CA GLY A 251 -18.85 26.83 10.13
C GLY A 251 -17.91 25.82 9.48
N ASN A 252 -17.70 25.99 8.16
CA ASN A 252 -16.87 25.08 7.38
C ASN A 252 -15.39 25.19 7.77
N ARG A 253 -14.68 24.07 7.69
CA ARG A 253 -13.23 23.99 7.76
C ARG A 253 -12.68 23.25 6.55
N TYR A 254 -11.67 23.83 5.93
CA TYR A 254 -10.99 23.30 4.76
C TYR A 254 -9.64 22.77 5.18
N PHE A 255 -9.33 21.56 4.74
CA PHE A 255 -8.15 20.81 5.13
C PHE A 255 -7.03 21.03 4.11
N HIS A 256 -5.86 21.42 4.61
CA HIS A 256 -4.63 21.61 3.83
C HIS A 256 -3.59 20.60 4.30
N ARG A 257 -2.80 20.04 3.39
CA ARG A 257 -1.96 18.87 3.66
C ARG A 257 -0.57 18.96 3.04
N ASN A 258 0.35 18.18 3.57
CA ASN A 258 1.67 17.97 2.95
C ASN A 258 1.62 16.82 1.92
N GLN A 259 2.80 16.43 1.41
CA GLN A 259 2.97 15.34 0.45
C GLN A 259 2.36 14.01 0.91
N GLN A 260 2.38 13.73 2.21
CA GLN A 260 1.96 12.46 2.81
C GLN A 260 0.50 12.46 3.24
N TYR A 261 -0.28 13.47 2.84
CA TYR A 261 -1.65 13.71 3.28
C TYR A 261 -1.80 14.11 4.77
N SER A 262 -0.71 14.32 5.50
CA SER A 262 -0.76 14.87 6.86
C SER A 262 -1.33 16.28 6.83
N ILE A 263 -2.35 16.55 7.66
CA ILE A 263 -3.01 17.86 7.72
C ILE A 263 -2.06 18.87 8.34
N THR A 264 -1.82 20.00 7.69
CA THR A 264 -0.88 21.04 8.16
C THR A 264 -1.57 22.33 8.55
N ALA A 265 -2.78 22.57 8.04
CA ALA A 265 -3.59 23.72 8.43
C ALA A 265 -5.09 23.50 8.20
N LEU A 266 -5.90 24.22 8.98
CA LEU A 266 -7.33 24.41 8.72
C LEU A 266 -7.61 25.88 8.41
N THR A 267 -8.38 26.14 7.35
CA THR A 267 -8.95 27.46 7.09
C THR A 267 -10.46 27.46 7.21
N ASP A 268 -11.05 28.58 7.60
CA ASP A 268 -12.50 28.75 7.61
C ASP A 268 -13.06 29.11 6.21
N ALA A 269 -14.37 29.41 6.15
CA ALA A 269 -15.05 29.82 4.92
C ALA A 269 -14.59 31.16 4.34
N SER A 270 -13.83 31.96 5.09
CA SER A 270 -13.22 33.21 4.65
C SER A 270 -11.76 33.07 4.20
N GLY A 271 -11.20 31.86 4.26
CA GLY A 271 -9.78 31.62 4.00
C GLY A 271 -8.88 31.97 5.18
N THR A 272 -9.44 32.27 6.36
CA THR A 272 -8.65 32.58 7.56
C THR A 272 -8.18 31.30 8.23
N ILE A 273 -6.89 31.21 8.52
CA ILE A 273 -6.28 30.05 9.18
C ILE A 273 -6.75 29.99 10.64
N GLN A 274 -7.34 28.87 11.03
CA GLN A 274 -7.82 28.63 12.39
C GLN A 274 -6.80 27.85 13.21
N GLU A 275 -6.22 26.79 12.62
CA GLU A 275 -5.20 25.96 13.25
C GLU A 275 -4.12 25.54 12.27
N ARG A 276 -2.97 25.19 12.84
CA ARG A 276 -1.82 24.62 12.14
C ARG A 276 -1.34 23.39 12.90
N TYR A 277 -0.71 22.47 12.18
CA TYR A 277 -0.16 21.25 12.76
C TYR A 277 1.23 20.97 12.21
N ALA A 278 2.08 20.40 13.06
CA ALA A 278 3.39 19.89 12.71
C ALA A 278 3.59 18.50 13.33
N TYR A 279 4.54 17.75 12.79
CA TYR A 279 4.74 16.34 13.16
C TYR A 279 6.23 16.06 13.32
N SER A 280 6.60 15.16 14.24
CA SER A 280 7.90 14.48 14.18
C SER A 280 7.93 13.48 13.01
N ALA A 281 9.09 12.85 12.76
CA ALA A 281 9.26 11.88 11.68
C ALA A 281 8.23 10.74 11.68
N TYR A 282 7.83 10.29 12.88
CA TYR A 282 6.85 9.22 13.12
C TYR A 282 5.51 9.76 13.65
N GLY A 283 5.21 11.04 13.42
CA GLY A 283 3.86 11.55 13.61
C GLY A 283 3.53 12.08 15.01
N MET A 284 4.50 12.35 15.89
CA MET A 284 4.18 13.04 17.15
C MET A 284 3.62 14.43 16.84
N LEU A 285 2.38 14.69 17.24
CA LEU A 285 1.61 15.87 16.85
C LEU A 285 2.00 17.10 17.67
N SER A 286 2.13 18.25 17.00
CA SER A 286 2.16 19.57 17.62
C SER A 286 1.04 20.43 17.04
N ILE A 287 0.24 21.07 17.89
CA ILE A 287 -0.93 21.87 17.50
C ILE A 287 -0.63 23.35 17.75
N PHE A 288 -1.07 24.21 16.83
CA PHE A 288 -0.94 25.65 16.95
C PHE A 288 -2.23 26.36 16.53
N ASP A 289 -2.46 27.55 17.08
CA ASP A 289 -3.46 28.45 16.51
C ASP A 289 -3.04 28.99 15.14
N GLY A 290 -3.92 29.73 14.46
CA GLY A 290 -3.63 30.29 13.14
C GLY A 290 -2.42 31.23 13.08
N SER A 291 -2.01 31.82 14.22
CA SER A 291 -0.84 32.68 14.34
C SER A 291 0.49 31.93 14.57
N GLY A 292 0.42 30.62 14.83
CA GLY A 292 1.58 29.79 15.16
C GLY A 292 1.87 29.69 16.65
N THR A 293 0.93 30.08 17.52
CA THR A 293 1.09 29.91 18.98
C THR A 293 0.70 28.49 19.38
N ALA A 294 1.58 27.80 20.11
CA ALA A 294 1.39 26.41 20.52
C ALA A 294 0.14 26.20 21.39
N ARG A 295 -0.50 25.05 21.22
CA ARG A 295 -1.69 24.59 21.94
C ARG A 295 -1.50 23.15 22.41
N THR A 296 -2.15 22.79 23.51
CA THR A 296 -2.18 21.41 24.02
C THR A 296 -3.31 20.58 23.39
N SER A 297 -4.36 21.23 22.87
CA SER A 297 -5.49 20.58 22.22
C SER A 297 -6.07 21.45 21.11
N THR A 298 -6.83 20.81 20.21
CA THR A 298 -7.52 21.49 19.12
C THR A 298 -8.66 22.34 19.66
N ALA A 299 -8.74 23.60 19.23
CA ALA A 299 -9.92 24.47 19.40
C ALA A 299 -11.04 24.15 18.40
N GLU A 300 -10.69 23.41 17.35
CA GLU A 300 -11.57 23.11 16.24
C GLU A 300 -12.23 21.72 16.40
N GLY A 301 -11.78 20.88 17.33
CA GLY A 301 -12.23 19.49 17.41
C GLY A 301 -11.85 18.71 16.16
N ASN A 302 -10.66 18.98 15.60
CA ASN A 302 -10.13 18.26 14.46
C ASN A 302 -9.56 16.90 14.89
N ARG A 303 -10.05 15.82 14.30
CA ARG A 303 -9.53 14.46 14.53
C ARG A 303 -8.56 14.02 13.43
N TYR A 304 -8.64 14.56 12.22
CA TYR A 304 -7.82 14.12 11.09
C TYR A 304 -6.50 14.89 11.03
N THR A 305 -5.38 14.19 11.17
CA THR A 305 -4.05 14.81 11.33
C THR A 305 -2.98 14.07 10.52
N PHE A 306 -2.09 13.30 11.15
CA PHE A 306 -0.97 12.61 10.49
C PHE A 306 -1.48 11.59 9.48
N THR A 307 -0.93 11.64 8.24
CA THR A 307 -1.35 10.85 7.07
C THR A 307 -2.86 10.87 6.76
N GLY A 308 -3.57 11.88 7.27
CA GLY A 308 -5.03 11.97 7.17
C GLY A 308 -5.78 11.03 8.11
N ARG A 309 -5.12 10.42 9.11
CA ARG A 309 -5.71 9.49 10.07
C ARG A 309 -6.19 10.19 11.34
N GLU A 310 -7.08 9.50 12.07
CA GLU A 310 -7.71 10.03 13.28
C GLU A 310 -6.76 9.98 14.48
N TYR A 311 -6.44 11.14 15.05
CA TYR A 311 -5.74 11.27 16.33
C TYR A 311 -6.75 11.23 17.47
N ASP A 312 -6.49 10.42 18.49
CA ASP A 312 -7.23 10.46 19.74
C ASP A 312 -6.47 11.31 20.77
N GLU A 313 -6.99 12.51 21.03
CA GLU A 313 -6.37 13.49 21.93
C GLU A 313 -6.36 13.09 23.41
N VAL A 314 -7.11 12.05 23.78
CA VAL A 314 -7.21 11.58 25.17
C VAL A 314 -6.10 10.54 25.43
N MET A 315 -5.77 9.73 24.43
CA MET A 315 -4.72 8.71 24.52
C MET A 315 -3.37 9.13 23.92
N ASP A 316 -3.34 10.15 23.07
CA ASP A 316 -2.20 10.59 22.26
C ASP A 316 -1.71 9.57 21.22
N ILE A 317 -2.63 8.79 20.65
CA ILE A 317 -2.35 7.77 19.63
C ILE A 317 -3.31 7.88 18.45
N TYR A 318 -2.94 7.26 17.33
CA TYR A 318 -3.74 7.30 16.10
C TYR A 318 -4.57 6.04 15.92
N HIS A 319 -5.77 6.20 15.38
CA HIS A 319 -6.61 5.11 14.90
C HIS A 319 -6.41 4.91 13.40
N TYR A 320 -5.80 3.80 13.02
CA TYR A 320 -5.51 3.39 11.64
C TYR A 320 -6.48 2.29 11.18
N ARG A 321 -7.77 2.42 11.53
CA ARG A 321 -8.82 1.43 11.24
C ARG A 321 -8.53 0.08 11.90
N ALA A 322 -7.80 -0.81 11.25
CA ALA A 322 -7.54 -2.14 11.78
C ALA A 322 -6.63 -2.13 13.03
N ARG A 323 -5.78 -1.11 13.18
CA ARG A 323 -4.80 -1.02 14.27
C ARG A 323 -4.77 0.36 14.92
N MET A 324 -4.28 0.40 16.15
CA MET A 324 -3.89 1.64 16.83
C MET A 324 -2.40 1.87 16.64
N TYR A 325 -1.99 3.10 16.35
CA TYR A 325 -0.61 3.47 16.09
C TYR A 325 -0.10 4.45 17.15
N ASP A 326 0.99 4.08 17.82
CA ASP A 326 1.66 4.93 18.81
C ASP A 326 2.85 5.66 18.14
N PRO A 327 2.77 7.00 17.98
CA PRO A 327 3.82 7.78 17.33
C PRO A 327 5.09 7.92 18.18
N VAL A 328 5.03 7.73 19.50
CA VAL A 328 6.18 7.84 20.40
C VAL A 328 7.11 6.64 20.25
N VAL A 329 6.54 5.46 19.99
CA VAL A 329 7.33 4.26 19.69
C VAL A 329 7.43 3.93 18.19
N GLY A 330 6.72 4.67 17.35
CA GLY A 330 6.73 4.56 15.89
C GLY A 330 6.27 3.20 15.38
N ARG A 331 5.27 2.60 16.03
CA ARG A 331 4.75 1.27 15.69
C ARG A 331 3.28 1.11 16.06
N PHE A 332 2.64 0.09 15.52
CA PHE A 332 1.29 -0.30 15.91
C PHE A 332 1.28 -0.94 17.31
N CYS A 333 0.17 -0.77 18.04
CA CYS A 333 -0.06 -1.33 19.38
C CYS A 333 -0.54 -2.79 19.33
N SER A 334 -0.74 -3.36 18.14
CA SER A 334 -1.17 -4.74 17.92
C SER A 334 -0.47 -5.32 16.70
N ARG A 335 -0.44 -6.66 16.62
CA ARG A 335 0.07 -7.36 15.44
C ARG A 335 -0.80 -7.06 14.23
N ASP A 336 -0.17 -7.08 13.06
CA ASP A 336 -0.85 -7.04 11.78
C ASP A 336 -1.90 -8.17 11.67
N PRO A 337 -3.19 -7.85 11.48
CA PRO A 337 -4.25 -8.84 11.32
C PRO A 337 -4.04 -9.77 10.12
N ILE A 338 -3.35 -9.31 9.08
CA ILE A 338 -3.04 -10.13 7.89
C ILE A 338 -1.65 -10.78 7.97
N GLY A 339 -0.93 -10.57 9.08
CA GLY A 339 0.29 -11.29 9.42
C GLY A 339 1.54 -10.74 8.73
N TYR A 340 2.44 -11.62 8.29
CA TYR A 340 3.77 -11.27 7.79
C TYR A 340 3.78 -10.83 6.31
N VAL A 341 2.75 -10.09 5.87
CA VAL A 341 2.63 -9.67 4.46
C VAL A 341 3.59 -8.54 4.11
N ASP A 342 3.79 -7.61 5.05
CA ASP A 342 4.67 -6.45 4.90
C ASP A 342 5.99 -6.70 5.65
N GLY A 343 6.50 -7.93 5.60
CA GLY A 343 7.75 -8.33 6.25
C GLY A 343 7.62 -8.97 7.63
N TRP A 344 8.76 -9.21 8.28
CA TRP A 344 8.85 -10.00 9.51
C TRP A 344 8.34 -9.28 10.75
N ASN A 345 8.33 -7.95 10.74
CA ASN A 345 7.89 -7.14 11.87
C ASN A 345 6.40 -6.80 11.77
N VAL A 346 5.57 -7.61 12.42
CA VAL A 346 4.09 -7.43 12.42
C VAL A 346 3.60 -6.22 13.20
N TYR A 347 4.48 -5.43 13.82
CA TYR A 347 4.13 -4.18 14.50
C TYR A 347 4.60 -2.94 13.74
N ARG A 348 5.41 -3.11 12.69
CA ARG A 348 6.09 -1.99 12.04
C ARG A 348 5.10 -1.08 11.29
N ALA A 349 5.40 0.22 11.35
CA ALA A 349 4.75 1.25 10.56
C ALA A 349 5.75 1.75 9.52
N TYR A 350 5.54 1.44 8.23
CA TYR A 350 6.49 1.79 7.17
C TYR A 350 6.25 3.21 6.60
N PHE A 351 5.18 3.88 7.03
CA PHE A 351 4.83 5.25 6.61
C PHE A 351 5.72 6.37 7.18
N ALA A 352 7.01 6.16 7.43
CA ALA A 352 7.88 7.28 7.82
C ALA A 352 8.09 8.24 6.63
N LEU A 353 7.80 9.53 6.82
CA LEU A 353 8.05 10.68 5.91
C LEU A 353 7.42 10.69 4.50
N SER A 354 7.19 9.55 3.86
CA SER A 354 6.82 9.47 2.43
C SER A 354 5.68 8.51 2.09
N GLU A 355 5.54 7.42 2.83
CA GLU A 355 4.56 6.34 2.58
C GLU A 355 3.20 6.59 3.28
N GLN A 356 2.18 5.76 3.04
CA GLN A 356 0.91 5.80 3.78
C GLN A 356 0.51 4.36 4.17
N ASP A 357 -0.34 4.20 5.19
CA ASP A 357 -1.04 2.94 5.50
C ASP A 357 -2.48 3.30 5.80
N ALA A 358 -3.34 3.31 4.77
CA ALA A 358 -4.72 3.74 4.96
C ALA A 358 -5.45 2.80 5.92
N TYR A 359 -5.30 1.50 5.76
CA TYR A 359 -6.12 0.52 6.49
C TYR A 359 -5.50 0.02 7.79
N GLY A 360 -4.26 0.41 8.08
CA GLY A 360 -3.50 -0.17 9.17
C GLY A 360 -3.26 -1.65 8.91
N LEU A 361 -2.96 -2.04 7.68
CA LEU A 361 -2.77 -3.43 7.24
C LEU A 361 -1.56 -3.58 6.33
N GLN A 362 -1.29 -2.59 5.49
CA GLN A 362 -0.22 -2.65 4.52
C GLN A 362 0.11 -1.24 4.06
N THR A 363 1.40 -0.98 3.83
CA THR A 363 1.82 0.30 3.27
C THR A 363 1.57 0.40 1.76
N THR A 364 1.27 1.62 1.33
CA THR A 364 0.75 1.91 -0.01
C THR A 364 1.76 1.76 -1.16
N TYR A 365 2.89 1.09 -0.94
CA TYR A 365 3.71 0.60 -2.06
C TYR A 365 2.96 -0.48 -2.90
N GLU A 366 1.84 -1.01 -2.39
CA GLU A 366 0.95 -1.93 -3.12
C GLU A 366 -0.49 -1.40 -3.36
N GLU A 367 -0.81 -0.15 -3.02
CA GLU A 367 -2.21 0.32 -2.98
C GLU A 367 -2.66 1.13 -4.22
N TYR A 368 -1.97 1.02 -5.36
CA TYR A 368 -2.58 1.43 -6.64
C TYR A 368 -3.36 0.29 -7.34
N TYR A 369 -3.30 -0.95 -6.85
CA TYR A 369 -3.94 -2.08 -7.56
C TYR A 369 -4.83 -3.01 -6.74
N ASN A 370 -4.93 -2.85 -5.41
CA ASN A 370 -5.75 -3.76 -4.58
C ASN A 370 -6.94 -3.11 -3.85
N SER A 371 -7.03 -1.77 -3.77
CA SER A 371 -8.13 -1.11 -3.04
C SER A 371 -9.43 -0.94 -3.85
N GLU A 372 -9.45 -1.33 -5.12
CA GLU A 372 -10.69 -1.44 -5.92
C GLU A 372 -11.28 -2.87 -5.96
N TYR A 373 -10.60 -3.88 -5.38
CA TYR A 373 -10.99 -5.29 -5.56
C TYR A 373 -11.20 -6.10 -4.27
N SER A 374 -11.39 -5.45 -3.12
CA SER A 374 -11.73 -6.13 -1.86
C SER A 374 -13.07 -5.65 -1.25
N GLY A 375 -13.91 -4.93 -2.00
CA GLY A 375 -15.11 -4.29 -1.46
C GLY A 375 -16.39 -4.41 -2.28
N TYR A 376 -16.45 -5.28 -3.30
CA TYR A 376 -17.66 -5.45 -4.09
C TYR A 376 -18.10 -6.90 -4.08
N ASP A 377 -19.06 -7.18 -3.20
CA ASP A 377 -19.93 -8.35 -3.32
C ASP A 377 -20.77 -8.12 -4.58
N CYS A 378 -20.27 -8.58 -5.73
CA CYS A 378 -20.93 -8.45 -7.03
C CYS A 378 -22.04 -9.49 -7.14
N GLU A 379 -23.17 -9.30 -6.46
CA GLU A 379 -24.34 -10.19 -6.62
C GLU A 379 -25.02 -10.07 -8.00
N GLU A 380 -24.62 -9.16 -8.91
CA GLU A 380 -25.30 -8.96 -10.21
C GLU A 380 -24.39 -8.70 -11.43
N CYS A 381 -23.12 -9.12 -11.42
CA CYS A 381 -22.32 -9.12 -12.66
C CYS A 381 -22.51 -10.42 -13.46
N VAL A 382 -22.64 -10.33 -14.79
CA VAL A 382 -22.45 -11.48 -15.69
C VAL A 382 -20.96 -11.53 -16.06
N PRO A 383 -20.14 -12.45 -15.53
CA PRO A 383 -18.70 -12.46 -15.81
C PRO A 383 -18.46 -12.86 -17.26
N ASN A 384 -17.80 -12.02 -18.07
CA ASN A 384 -17.18 -12.52 -19.29
C ASN A 384 -15.79 -13.05 -18.93
N HIS A 385 -15.43 -14.18 -19.52
CA HIS A 385 -14.07 -14.67 -19.44
C HIS A 385 -13.39 -14.51 -20.79
N ILE A 386 -12.10 -14.18 -20.74
CA ILE A 386 -11.24 -14.19 -21.91
C ILE A 386 -10.24 -15.33 -21.78
N ASP A 387 -9.93 -15.92 -22.93
CA ASP A 387 -8.87 -16.89 -23.06
C ASP A 387 -7.74 -16.22 -23.85
N VAL A 388 -6.57 -16.10 -23.21
CA VAL A 388 -5.42 -15.34 -23.69
C VAL A 388 -4.34 -16.30 -24.19
N PHE A 389 -3.74 -15.96 -25.32
CA PHE A 389 -2.56 -16.64 -25.84
C PHE A 389 -1.42 -15.64 -26.03
N ALA A 390 -0.40 -15.76 -25.19
CA ALA A 390 0.70 -14.82 -25.06
C ALA A 390 2.00 -15.37 -25.68
N VAL A 391 2.62 -14.59 -26.56
CA VAL A 391 3.83 -14.95 -27.32
C VAL A 391 4.92 -13.89 -27.14
N GLN A 392 6.15 -14.33 -26.89
CA GLN A 392 7.30 -13.43 -26.80
C GLN A 392 7.73 -12.90 -28.19
N TYR A 393 7.94 -11.58 -28.31
CA TYR A 393 8.15 -10.89 -29.61
C TYR A 393 9.40 -11.31 -30.40
N ASN A 394 10.44 -11.83 -29.73
CA ASN A 394 11.76 -12.09 -30.31
C ASN A 394 11.93 -13.50 -30.91
N ASP A 395 10.85 -14.28 -31.04
CA ASP A 395 10.83 -15.57 -31.71
C ASP A 395 10.15 -15.47 -33.07
N THR A 396 10.93 -15.25 -34.13
CA THR A 396 10.42 -15.04 -35.49
C THR A 396 9.72 -16.27 -36.08
N ASP A 397 10.12 -17.48 -35.68
CA ASP A 397 9.52 -18.73 -36.21
C ASP A 397 8.12 -18.98 -35.62
N ILE A 398 7.95 -18.57 -34.36
CA ILE A 398 6.68 -18.58 -33.63
C ILE A 398 5.82 -17.40 -34.15
N HIS A 399 6.34 -16.17 -34.17
CA HIS A 399 5.66 -14.97 -34.67
C HIS A 399 5.01 -15.14 -36.05
N ASP A 400 5.76 -15.67 -37.04
CA ASP A 400 5.25 -15.84 -38.42
C ASP A 400 4.17 -16.93 -38.52
N PHE A 401 4.22 -17.96 -37.66
CA PHE A 401 3.15 -18.95 -37.54
C PHE A 401 1.89 -18.31 -36.92
N PHE A 402 2.03 -17.40 -35.96
CA PHE A 402 0.92 -16.76 -35.26
C PHE A 402 0.19 -15.69 -36.07
N GLU A 403 0.90 -14.81 -36.79
CA GLU A 403 0.24 -13.85 -37.68
C GLU A 403 -0.66 -14.54 -38.72
N GLN A 404 -0.31 -15.76 -39.11
CA GLN A 404 -1.07 -16.55 -40.08
C GLN A 404 -2.27 -17.30 -39.49
N HIS A 405 -2.34 -17.47 -38.15
CA HIS A 405 -3.32 -18.39 -37.51
C HIS A 405 -4.02 -17.82 -36.26
N ALA A 406 -3.74 -16.59 -35.82
CA ALA A 406 -4.32 -15.98 -34.60
C ALA A 406 -5.87 -16.03 -34.57
N ASP A 407 -6.51 -15.73 -35.70
CA ASP A 407 -7.97 -15.74 -35.86
C ASP A 407 -8.61 -17.15 -35.72
N SER A 408 -7.81 -18.23 -35.82
CA SER A 408 -8.28 -19.62 -35.80
C SER A 408 -8.30 -20.27 -34.42
N THR A 409 -7.76 -19.60 -33.39
CA THR A 409 -7.59 -20.16 -32.04
C THR A 409 -8.76 -19.85 -31.10
N GLY A 410 -9.54 -18.81 -31.38
CA GLY A 410 -10.55 -18.28 -30.45
C GLY A 410 -9.95 -17.60 -29.20
N LEU A 411 -8.62 -17.45 -29.15
CA LEU A 411 -7.87 -16.82 -28.07
C LEU A 411 -7.47 -15.40 -28.46
N ILE A 412 -7.32 -14.51 -27.49
CA ILE A 412 -6.79 -13.17 -27.71
C ILE A 412 -5.27 -13.26 -27.84
N PRO A 413 -4.69 -12.95 -29.02
CA PRO A 413 -3.24 -12.99 -29.21
C PRO A 413 -2.60 -11.77 -28.54
N ILE A 414 -1.62 -12.00 -27.68
CA ILE A 414 -0.85 -10.94 -27.04
C ILE A 414 0.62 -11.18 -27.33
N TYR A 415 1.25 -10.21 -27.98
CA TYR A 415 2.70 -10.18 -28.11
C TYR A 415 3.28 -9.35 -26.99
N PHE A 416 4.35 -9.83 -26.37
CA PHE A 416 4.97 -9.12 -25.26
C PHE A 416 6.51 -9.15 -25.33
N ASP A 417 7.11 -8.04 -24.91
CA ASP A 417 8.56 -7.91 -24.73
C ASP A 417 8.99 -8.12 -23.27
N THR A 418 8.13 -7.72 -22.33
CA THR A 418 8.38 -7.79 -20.87
C THR A 418 7.17 -8.36 -20.12
N ALA A 419 7.37 -8.74 -18.86
CA ALA A 419 6.29 -9.18 -17.99
C ALA A 419 5.24 -8.08 -17.74
N ASP A 420 5.69 -6.82 -17.67
CA ASP A 420 4.84 -5.64 -17.50
C ASP A 420 3.95 -5.41 -18.74
N ASP A 421 4.53 -5.56 -19.92
CA ASP A 421 3.83 -5.45 -21.21
C ASP A 421 2.71 -6.50 -21.33
N LEU A 422 3.00 -7.74 -20.91
CA LEU A 422 2.00 -8.81 -20.90
C LEU A 422 0.85 -8.51 -19.93
N ALA A 423 1.14 -8.16 -18.68
CA ALA A 423 0.11 -7.86 -17.69
C ALA A 423 -0.76 -6.65 -18.09
N GLN A 424 -0.13 -5.59 -18.60
CA GLN A 424 -0.82 -4.40 -19.08
C GLN A 424 -1.73 -4.72 -20.27
N THR A 425 -1.24 -5.49 -21.23
CA THR A 425 -2.01 -5.82 -22.44
C THR A 425 -3.14 -6.79 -22.13
N VAL A 426 -2.96 -7.76 -21.24
CA VAL A 426 -4.04 -8.64 -20.77
C VAL A 426 -5.16 -7.83 -20.11
N ASN A 427 -4.79 -6.92 -19.20
CA ASN A 427 -5.77 -6.10 -18.50
C ASN A 427 -6.52 -5.13 -19.42
N ALA A 428 -5.89 -4.65 -20.50
CA ALA A 428 -6.57 -3.82 -21.49
C ALA A 428 -7.70 -4.56 -22.25
N HIS A 429 -7.66 -5.90 -22.27
CA HIS A 429 -8.71 -6.74 -22.88
C HIS A 429 -9.83 -7.13 -21.89
N LEU A 430 -9.61 -6.91 -20.58
CA LEU A 430 -10.65 -7.05 -19.55
C LEU A 430 -11.45 -5.73 -19.53
N GLY A 431 -12.61 -5.73 -20.20
CA GLY A 431 -13.37 -4.52 -20.49
C GLY A 431 -14.38 -4.11 -19.42
N GLN A 432 -14.65 -4.98 -18.44
CA GLN A 432 -15.59 -4.75 -17.34
C GLN A 432 -15.04 -5.19 -15.98
N GLU A 433 -15.62 -4.64 -14.91
CA GLU A 433 -15.24 -4.86 -13.51
C GLU A 433 -15.29 -6.34 -13.07
N CYS A 434 -15.99 -7.20 -13.82
CA CYS A 434 -16.16 -8.62 -13.51
C CYS A 434 -15.55 -9.55 -14.57
N ASP A 435 -14.80 -9.01 -15.53
CA ASP A 435 -14.10 -9.82 -16.52
C ASP A 435 -12.86 -10.47 -15.89
N CYS A 436 -12.57 -11.72 -16.25
CA CYS A 436 -11.42 -12.45 -15.75
C CYS A 436 -10.77 -13.31 -16.83
N VAL A 437 -9.49 -13.63 -16.66
CA VAL A 437 -8.78 -14.56 -17.54
C VAL A 437 -9.11 -15.98 -17.09
N LYS A 438 -9.78 -16.73 -17.96
CA LYS A 438 -10.09 -18.15 -17.71
C LYS A 438 -8.97 -19.06 -18.19
N THR A 439 -8.39 -18.76 -19.34
CA THR A 439 -7.22 -19.48 -19.85
C THR A 439 -6.10 -18.51 -20.17
N LEU A 440 -4.89 -18.78 -19.71
CA LEU A 440 -3.69 -18.08 -20.16
C LEU A 440 -2.69 -19.10 -20.70
N GLU A 441 -2.39 -19.05 -21.99
CA GLU A 441 -1.39 -19.90 -22.61
C GLU A 441 -0.18 -19.06 -23.00
N THR A 442 1.03 -19.43 -22.54
CA THR A 442 2.26 -18.67 -22.78
C THR A 442 3.25 -19.48 -23.61
N TYR A 443 3.96 -18.83 -24.55
CA TYR A 443 5.07 -19.42 -25.33
C TYR A 443 6.33 -18.54 -25.26
N GLY A 444 7.48 -19.16 -24.95
CA GLY A 444 8.79 -18.47 -24.95
C GLY A 444 9.99 -19.40 -25.17
N HIS A 445 11.11 -18.81 -25.61
CA HIS A 445 12.38 -19.49 -25.89
C HIS A 445 13.48 -19.05 -24.90
N SER A 446 14.14 -20.00 -24.22
CA SER A 446 15.32 -19.72 -23.39
C SER A 446 16.58 -20.39 -23.97
N ASN A 447 17.66 -19.63 -24.21
CA ASN A 447 18.94 -20.17 -24.68
C ASN A 447 19.86 -20.52 -23.49
N PRO A 448 20.21 -21.79 -23.25
CA PRO A 448 21.04 -22.19 -22.11
C PRO A 448 22.53 -21.79 -22.22
N SER A 449 22.98 -21.26 -23.38
CA SER A 449 24.38 -20.90 -23.61
C SER A 449 24.69 -19.41 -23.46
N GLN A 450 23.67 -18.56 -23.35
CA GLN A 450 23.84 -17.14 -23.08
C GLN A 450 23.12 -16.81 -21.77
N GLN A 451 23.90 -16.50 -20.74
CA GLN A 451 23.37 -15.83 -19.54
C GLN A 451 22.73 -14.51 -20.00
N GLY A 452 21.40 -14.41 -19.83
CA GLY A 452 20.62 -13.26 -20.29
C GLY A 452 20.18 -13.39 -21.75
N SER A 453 19.00 -13.95 -21.98
CA SER A 453 18.22 -13.59 -23.17
C SER A 453 17.12 -12.62 -22.75
N VAL A 454 17.59 -11.43 -22.40
CA VAL A 454 16.86 -10.16 -22.36
C VAL A 454 17.84 -9.19 -22.96
N ASN A 455 17.58 -8.68 -24.15
CA ASN A 455 18.25 -7.45 -24.52
C ASN A 455 17.46 -6.32 -23.84
N ASN A 456 17.97 -5.92 -22.68
CA ASN A 456 17.59 -4.78 -21.83
C ASN A 456 16.56 -5.08 -20.73
N GLY A 457 17.05 -5.42 -19.53
CA GLY A 457 16.46 -4.90 -18.28
C GLY A 457 15.76 -5.87 -17.34
N GLU A 458 14.94 -6.81 -17.81
CA GLU A 458 14.06 -7.63 -16.95
C GLU A 458 14.04 -9.11 -17.43
N PRO A 459 14.59 -10.09 -16.67
CA PRO A 459 14.61 -11.49 -17.10
C PRO A 459 13.27 -12.19 -16.97
N PHE A 460 12.67 -12.52 -18.12
CA PHE A 460 11.82 -13.70 -18.25
C PHE A 460 12.72 -14.97 -18.21
N GLY A 461 13.27 -15.25 -17.04
CA GLY A 461 14.24 -16.33 -16.81
C GLY A 461 13.72 -17.35 -15.81
N ILE A 462 13.21 -18.47 -16.30
CA ILE A 462 12.77 -19.60 -15.47
C ILE A 462 13.98 -20.55 -15.27
N PHE A 463 14.88 -20.26 -14.32
CA PHE A 463 15.96 -21.19 -13.90
C PHE A 463 16.39 -21.00 -12.44
N PRO A 464 16.77 -22.07 -11.70
CA PRO A 464 17.36 -21.94 -10.37
C PRO A 464 18.88 -21.82 -10.35
N ALA A 465 19.35 -21.27 -9.22
CA ALA A 465 20.71 -20.89 -8.92
C ALA A 465 21.74 -22.04 -8.96
N GLY A 466 22.97 -21.70 -9.33
CA GLY A 466 24.12 -22.60 -9.16
C GLY A 466 25.46 -22.13 -9.74
N ASN A 467 26.01 -20.99 -9.31
CA ASN A 467 27.48 -20.74 -9.28
C ASN A 467 27.80 -19.57 -8.30
N PRO A 468 28.70 -19.70 -7.30
CA PRO A 468 28.75 -18.83 -6.13
C PRO A 468 29.66 -17.60 -6.29
N ARG A 469 29.57 -16.86 -7.41
CA ARG A 469 30.48 -15.71 -7.64
C ARG A 469 29.87 -14.40 -8.14
N LEU A 470 28.55 -14.25 -8.27
CA LEU A 470 27.90 -12.96 -8.48
C LEU A 470 26.50 -12.97 -7.82
N PRO A 471 26.06 -11.90 -7.14
CA PRO A 471 24.69 -11.81 -6.61
C PRO A 471 23.74 -11.57 -7.79
N ALA A 472 22.89 -12.56 -8.12
CA ALA A 472 21.79 -12.41 -9.06
C ALA A 472 20.46 -12.39 -8.29
N PRO A 473 19.44 -11.63 -8.76
CA PRO A 473 18.16 -11.47 -8.07
C PRO A 473 17.31 -12.77 -8.09
N PRO A 474 16.36 -12.93 -7.15
CA PRO A 474 15.40 -14.03 -7.17
C PRO A 474 14.50 -13.96 -8.41
N THR A 475 14.05 -15.13 -8.87
CA THR A 475 13.00 -15.31 -9.88
C THR A 475 11.74 -14.53 -9.48
N ASP A 476 11.19 -13.67 -10.35
CA ASP A 476 9.98 -12.90 -10.05
C ASP A 476 8.81 -13.28 -10.97
N VAL A 477 7.91 -14.12 -10.47
CA VAL A 477 6.61 -14.44 -11.09
C VAL A 477 5.46 -13.65 -10.44
N ARG A 478 5.76 -12.70 -9.53
CA ARG A 478 4.74 -11.91 -8.80
C ARG A 478 3.99 -10.96 -9.71
N TRP A 479 4.52 -10.63 -10.89
CA TRP A 479 3.81 -9.85 -11.90
C TRP A 479 2.49 -10.52 -12.34
N LEU A 480 2.36 -11.85 -12.21
CA LEU A 480 1.09 -12.54 -12.48
C LEU A 480 -0.02 -12.15 -11.50
N ARG A 481 0.30 -11.60 -10.31
CA ARG A 481 -0.69 -10.98 -9.40
C ARG A 481 -1.40 -9.79 -10.04
N ARG A 482 -0.82 -9.21 -11.09
CA ARG A 482 -1.37 -8.07 -11.81
C ARG A 482 -2.44 -8.49 -12.83
N ILE A 483 -2.65 -9.78 -13.09
CA ILE A 483 -3.69 -10.29 -13.99
C ILE A 483 -4.84 -10.85 -13.14
N ARG A 484 -6.07 -10.45 -13.44
CA ARG A 484 -7.25 -11.07 -12.80
C ARG A 484 -7.57 -12.39 -13.45
N PHE A 485 -7.54 -13.46 -12.67
CA PHE A 485 -7.95 -14.80 -13.11
C PHE A 485 -9.31 -15.20 -12.54
N CYS A 486 -10.05 -16.03 -13.28
CA CYS A 486 -11.32 -16.60 -12.82
C CYS A 486 -11.10 -17.68 -11.75
N ASP A 487 -12.08 -17.96 -10.88
CA ASP A 487 -11.96 -19.04 -9.87
C ASP A 487 -11.65 -20.43 -10.47
N ASP A 488 -12.06 -20.69 -11.72
CA ASP A 488 -11.82 -21.93 -12.47
C ASP A 488 -10.69 -21.81 -13.50
N CYS A 489 -9.79 -20.83 -13.35
CA CYS A 489 -8.74 -20.53 -14.32
C CYS A 489 -7.71 -21.66 -14.53
N VAL A 490 -7.19 -21.73 -15.76
CA VAL A 490 -6.12 -22.64 -16.17
C VAL A 490 -5.01 -21.89 -16.90
N ILE A 491 -3.75 -22.06 -16.45
CA ILE A 491 -2.58 -21.47 -17.09
C ILE A 491 -1.75 -22.57 -17.75
N TYR A 492 -1.46 -22.43 -19.04
CA TYR A 492 -0.57 -23.31 -19.80
C TYR A 492 0.79 -22.62 -20.00
N ILE A 493 1.84 -23.28 -19.52
CA ILE A 493 3.21 -22.80 -19.69
C ILE A 493 3.90 -23.66 -20.75
N ASN A 494 4.08 -23.10 -21.95
CA ASN A 494 4.79 -23.73 -23.05
C ASN A 494 6.16 -23.05 -23.27
N GLY A 495 7.21 -23.85 -23.45
CA GLY A 495 8.53 -23.33 -23.80
C GLY A 495 9.69 -24.27 -23.47
N CYS A 496 10.83 -24.07 -24.12
CA CYS A 496 12.04 -24.81 -23.77
C CYS A 496 12.51 -24.42 -22.35
N ASN A 497 12.67 -25.43 -21.48
CA ASN A 497 13.06 -25.33 -20.05
C ASN A 497 12.00 -24.81 -19.07
N SER A 498 10.74 -24.60 -19.48
CA SER A 498 9.71 -24.04 -18.59
C SER A 498 8.79 -25.07 -17.91
N GLY A 499 9.00 -26.36 -18.13
CA GLY A 499 8.22 -27.42 -17.49
C GLY A 499 9.06 -28.66 -17.16
N ALA A 500 9.10 -29.01 -15.87
CA ALA A 500 9.60 -30.28 -15.32
C ALA A 500 10.99 -30.76 -15.80
N CYS A 501 12.08 -30.23 -15.23
CA CYS A 501 13.39 -30.88 -15.29
C CYS A 501 13.58 -31.80 -14.06
N PRO A 502 13.66 -33.15 -14.21
CA PRO A 502 13.79 -34.05 -13.06
C PRO A 502 15.24 -34.22 -12.55
N ARG A 503 16.23 -33.52 -13.13
CA ARG A 503 17.65 -33.77 -12.80
C ARG A 503 18.54 -32.56 -12.53
N LYS A 504 18.00 -31.34 -12.56
CA LYS A 504 18.55 -30.17 -11.88
C LYS A 504 17.37 -29.31 -11.46
N GLU A 505 17.34 -28.95 -10.18
CA GLU A 505 16.27 -28.30 -9.43
C GLU A 505 15.59 -27.19 -10.26
N GLY A 506 14.24 -27.09 -10.25
CA GLY A 506 13.50 -25.91 -10.76
C GLY A 506 12.12 -26.08 -11.41
N GLY A 507 11.95 -27.00 -12.35
CA GLY A 507 10.73 -27.04 -13.19
C GLY A 507 9.40 -27.19 -12.42
N PRO A 508 9.29 -28.14 -11.46
CA PRO A 508 8.08 -28.29 -10.65
C PRO A 508 7.85 -27.16 -9.63
N GLN A 509 8.85 -26.31 -9.36
CA GLN A 509 8.72 -25.23 -8.37
C GLN A 509 8.03 -24.01 -8.97
N ILE A 510 8.32 -23.66 -10.22
CA ILE A 510 7.79 -22.44 -10.85
C ILE A 510 6.33 -22.60 -11.24
N ALA A 511 5.94 -23.73 -11.82
CA ALA A 511 4.52 -23.99 -12.10
C ALA A 511 3.70 -24.07 -10.79
N GLN A 512 4.29 -24.58 -9.71
CA GLN A 512 3.68 -24.58 -8.38
C GLN A 512 3.61 -23.17 -7.76
N GLU A 513 4.61 -22.32 -7.98
CA GLU A 513 4.64 -20.94 -7.51
C GLU A 513 3.63 -20.07 -8.28
N VAL A 514 3.53 -20.26 -9.60
CA VAL A 514 2.48 -19.65 -10.44
C VAL A 514 1.10 -20.08 -9.95
N ALA A 515 0.90 -21.37 -9.67
CA ALA A 515 -0.37 -21.87 -9.11
C ALA A 515 -0.70 -21.21 -7.77
N ASN A 516 0.28 -21.08 -6.87
CA ASN A 516 0.08 -20.43 -5.57
C ASN A 516 -0.20 -18.93 -5.68
N ILE A 517 0.44 -18.24 -6.62
CA ILE A 517 0.32 -16.78 -6.80
C ILE A 517 -0.99 -16.41 -7.47
N THR A 518 -1.41 -17.19 -8.47
CA THR A 518 -2.58 -16.87 -9.30
C THR A 518 -3.87 -17.50 -8.78
N GLY A 519 -3.78 -18.51 -7.91
CA GLY A 519 -4.92 -19.35 -7.55
C GLY A 519 -5.37 -20.29 -8.67
N CYS A 520 -4.71 -20.25 -9.84
CA CYS A 520 -5.07 -21.06 -10.99
C CYS A 520 -4.52 -22.47 -10.93
N ARG A 521 -5.20 -23.35 -11.67
CA ARG A 521 -4.63 -24.62 -12.08
C ARG A 521 -3.57 -24.38 -13.15
N VAL A 522 -2.38 -24.94 -13.00
CA VAL A 522 -1.28 -24.72 -13.95
C VAL A 522 -0.90 -26.02 -14.64
N MET A 523 -0.80 -25.97 -15.97
CA MET A 523 -0.35 -27.04 -16.84
C MET A 523 1.06 -26.70 -17.35
N GLY A 524 2.07 -27.44 -16.91
CA GLY A 524 3.46 -27.31 -17.40
C GLY A 524 3.80 -28.39 -18.43
N ALA A 525 4.30 -27.99 -19.61
CA ALA A 525 4.60 -28.93 -20.70
C ALA A 525 5.82 -29.84 -20.38
N LEU A 526 5.78 -31.10 -20.83
CA LEU A 526 6.86 -32.08 -20.67
C LEU A 526 7.75 -32.16 -21.93
N GLY A 527 8.77 -31.30 -22.08
CA GLY A 527 9.83 -31.42 -23.11
C GLY A 527 10.74 -30.18 -23.24
N TYR A 528 12.07 -30.21 -23.47
CA TYR A 528 13.01 -31.30 -23.80
C TYR A 528 14.33 -31.15 -23.03
N MET A 529 14.87 -32.31 -22.63
CA MET A 529 16.15 -32.51 -21.96
C MET A 529 17.25 -32.85 -22.99
N ARG A 530 18.37 -32.10 -22.94
CA ARG A 530 19.70 -32.37 -23.57
C ARG A 530 19.88 -32.00 -25.06
N ASN A 531 20.69 -30.95 -25.26
CA ASN A 531 21.48 -30.56 -26.45
C ASN A 531 20.88 -29.40 -27.30
N PRO A 532 21.67 -28.38 -27.69
CA PRO A 532 21.15 -27.05 -28.02
C PRO A 532 20.63 -26.87 -29.45
N HIS A 533 20.65 -27.90 -30.31
CA HIS A 533 20.04 -27.84 -31.64
C HIS A 533 19.64 -29.26 -32.06
N ALA A 534 18.38 -29.62 -31.89
CA ALA A 534 17.83 -30.85 -32.46
C ALA A 534 17.09 -30.51 -33.77
N VAL A 535 17.42 -31.26 -34.81
CA VAL A 535 16.80 -31.21 -36.12
C VAL A 535 15.63 -32.21 -36.09
N GLY A 536 14.38 -31.73 -36.15
CA GLY A 536 13.19 -32.55 -36.44
C GLY A 536 12.12 -32.67 -35.33
N GLY A 537 10.89 -32.24 -35.66
CA GLY A 537 9.62 -32.92 -35.31
C GLY A 537 8.94 -32.72 -33.95
N GLU A 538 9.65 -32.48 -32.84
CA GLU A 538 9.08 -32.68 -31.50
C GLU A 538 8.62 -31.37 -30.84
N LYS A 539 7.31 -31.04 -30.90
CA LYS A 539 6.68 -29.91 -30.17
C LYS A 539 5.50 -30.41 -29.33
N CYS A 540 5.52 -30.15 -28.01
CA CYS A 540 4.34 -30.30 -27.16
C CYS A 540 3.43 -29.09 -27.40
N THR A 541 2.39 -29.27 -28.20
CA THR A 541 1.36 -28.26 -28.44
C THR A 541 0.00 -28.85 -28.10
N ARG A 542 -0.88 -28.07 -27.46
CA ARG A 542 -2.29 -28.44 -27.30
C ARG A 542 -2.91 -28.67 -28.69
N LYS A 543 -3.69 -29.74 -28.86
CA LYS A 543 -4.58 -29.88 -30.04
C LYS A 543 -5.61 -28.76 -30.01
N LEU A 544 -5.52 -27.82 -30.95
CA LEU A 544 -6.55 -26.82 -31.19
C LEU A 544 -7.58 -27.43 -32.17
N ALA A 545 -8.85 -27.50 -31.78
CA ALA A 545 -9.93 -28.01 -32.61
C ALA A 545 -10.88 -26.85 -32.98
N TYR A 546 -11.20 -26.71 -34.26
CA TYR A 546 -12.16 -25.72 -34.77
C TYR A 546 -13.16 -26.42 -35.72
N ASP A 547 -14.44 -26.17 -35.50
CA ASP A 547 -15.57 -26.55 -36.37
C ASP A 547 -15.50 -27.99 -36.93
N GLY A 548 -15.21 -28.96 -36.06
CA GLY A 548 -15.19 -30.38 -36.42
C GLY A 548 -13.95 -30.85 -37.21
N HIS A 549 -12.92 -30.01 -37.35
CA HIS A 549 -11.64 -30.36 -37.95
C HIS A 549 -10.51 -30.43 -36.90
N ASP A 550 -9.86 -31.60 -36.84
CA ASP A 550 -8.65 -31.83 -36.05
C ASP A 550 -7.43 -31.23 -36.79
N PHE A 551 -6.78 -30.23 -36.20
CA PHE A 551 -5.47 -29.77 -36.66
C PHE A 551 -4.39 -30.67 -36.05
N THR A 552 -3.71 -31.42 -36.90
CA THR A 552 -2.48 -32.13 -36.50
C THR A 552 -1.34 -31.12 -36.47
N PRO A 553 -0.54 -31.06 -35.40
CA PRO A 553 0.68 -30.27 -35.42
C PRO A 553 1.63 -30.87 -36.48
N TYR A 554 2.64 -30.07 -36.88
CA TYR A 554 3.58 -30.35 -37.98
C TYR A 554 3.93 -31.84 -38.16
N GLU A 555 4.03 -32.30 -39.40
CA GLU A 555 4.38 -33.70 -39.73
C GLU A 555 5.67 -34.11 -38.98
N GLY A 556 5.51 -34.90 -37.91
CA GLY A 556 6.56 -35.22 -36.94
C GLY A 556 6.18 -35.06 -35.45
N SER A 557 5.09 -34.37 -35.12
CA SER A 557 4.65 -34.15 -33.73
C SER A 557 3.77 -35.30 -33.20
N ILE A 558 4.40 -36.40 -32.81
CA ILE A 558 3.80 -37.42 -31.94
C ILE A 558 4.93 -37.90 -31.03
N ASP A 559 4.77 -37.89 -29.71
CA ASP A 559 5.55 -38.82 -28.88
C ASP A 559 4.71 -40.06 -28.57
N ALA A 560 5.41 -41.19 -28.63
CA ALA A 560 4.94 -42.53 -28.46
C ALA A 560 4.13 -42.69 -27.16
N THR A 561 2.98 -43.35 -27.28
CA THR A 561 2.15 -43.98 -26.22
C THR A 561 0.90 -43.25 -25.72
N GLY A 562 0.68 -41.98 -26.07
CA GLY A 562 -0.69 -41.43 -26.10
C GLY A 562 -1.36 -41.01 -24.79
N ASP A 563 -0.62 -40.73 -23.70
CA ASP A 563 -1.06 -39.92 -22.56
C ASP A 563 0.19 -39.33 -21.87
N ASP A 564 0.08 -38.15 -21.24
CA ASP A 564 1.11 -37.40 -20.47
C ASP A 564 2.11 -36.47 -21.20
N CYS A 565 1.61 -35.39 -21.83
CA CYS A 565 2.44 -34.23 -22.24
C CYS A 565 2.46 -33.07 -21.22
N TRP A 566 1.71 -33.16 -20.12
CA TRP A 566 1.52 -32.06 -19.17
C TRP A 566 1.64 -32.56 -17.73
N THR A 567 2.27 -31.76 -16.86
CA THR A 567 2.16 -31.92 -15.41
C THR A 567 1.24 -30.84 -14.85
N GLU A 568 0.26 -31.25 -14.06
CA GLU A 568 -0.73 -30.37 -13.45
C GLU A 568 -0.29 -29.95 -12.03
N PHE A 569 -0.49 -28.67 -11.71
CA PHE A 569 -0.19 -28.07 -10.40
C PHE A 569 -1.41 -27.32 -9.88
N PHE A 570 -1.64 -27.41 -8.57
CA PHE A 570 -2.75 -26.75 -7.87
C PHE A 570 -2.21 -25.78 -6.83
N PRO A 571 -2.90 -24.66 -6.54
CA PRO A 571 -2.54 -23.77 -5.44
C PRO A 571 -2.50 -24.56 -4.12
N LYS A 572 -1.49 -24.30 -3.29
CA LYS A 572 -1.44 -24.81 -1.92
C LYS A 572 -2.33 -23.93 -1.05
N ASN A 573 -3.34 -24.54 -0.42
CA ASN A 573 -4.16 -23.89 0.62
C ASN A 573 -3.33 -23.43 1.82
#